data_AF-A0A2X2BIX4-F1
#
_entry.id   AF-A0A2X2BIX4-F1
#
_cell.length_a   1.000
_cell.length_b   1.000
_cell.length_c   1.000
_cell.angle_alpha   90.00
_cell.angle_beta   90.00
_cell.angle_gamma   90.00
#
_symmetry.space_group_name_H-M   'P 1'
#
loop_
_entity.id
_entity.type
_entity.pdbx_description
1 polymer ?
#
loop_
_entity_poly.entity_id
_entity_poly.type
_entity_poly.pdbx_seq_one_letter_code
_entity_poly.pdbx_strand_id
1 'polypeptide(L)'
;MDTTTLDHIDKVIEQYQLPEVTLSLILGKNIDHGRSAGIFTPYDLNKIKSYIDKVLKLPYQKDTIIELLGYEDINISQISAETIQTLFLNMRTHAFEWQKIEYSVKQQAIDLEITGREITSTGEQLLAFINKMPIIKKINRKIEDITPEELSSIKYSTQDKKVSKQLVAILESMKNDINEQYNNTLKIKKHDL
;
A
#
# COMPACT_ATOMS: atom_id res chain seq x y z
N MET A 1 20.93 10.67 44.09
CA MET A 1 20.87 9.31 43.52
C MET A 1 19.44 9.11 43.08
N ASP A 2 19.19 9.31 41.79
CA ASP A 2 17.85 9.20 41.20
C ASP A 2 17.51 7.72 40.99
N THR A 3 16.50 7.25 41.70
CA THR A 3 15.83 5.97 41.41
C THR A 3 14.62 6.28 40.54
N THR A 4 14.81 6.22 39.22
CA THR A 4 13.71 6.32 38.25
C THR A 4 12.82 5.08 38.43
N THR A 5 11.61 5.32 38.95
CA THR A 5 10.57 4.31 39.14
C THR A 5 10.04 3.84 37.79
N LEU A 6 9.94 2.51 37.66
CA LEU A 6 9.44 1.79 36.49
C LEU A 6 7.89 1.90 36.44
N ASP A 7 7.37 3.06 36.02
CA ASP A 7 5.92 3.32 35.94
C ASP A 7 5.33 2.92 34.57
N HIS A 8 5.44 1.65 34.20
CA HIS A 8 4.54 1.06 33.21
C HIS A 8 3.69 -0.01 33.90
N ILE A 9 2.60 0.45 34.49
CA ILE A 9 1.57 -0.41 35.06
C ILE A 9 0.89 -1.15 33.90
N ASP A 10 1.15 -2.46 33.78
CA ASP A 10 0.38 -3.35 32.90
C ASP A 10 -1.11 -3.25 33.27
N LYS A 11 -1.94 -2.85 32.30
CA LYS A 11 -3.37 -2.64 32.52
C LYS A 11 -4.05 -4.00 32.69
N VAL A 12 -4.54 -4.31 33.88
CA VAL A 12 -5.30 -5.54 34.17
C VAL A 12 -6.64 -5.47 33.42
N ILE A 13 -6.95 -6.49 32.60
CA ILE A 13 -8.18 -6.59 31.81
C ILE A 13 -9.08 -7.65 32.45
N GLU A 14 -10.31 -7.29 32.81
CA GLU A 14 -11.29 -8.25 33.33
C GLU A 14 -11.81 -9.18 32.23
N GLN A 15 -12.14 -10.42 32.58
CA GLN A 15 -12.44 -11.49 31.61
C GLN A 15 -13.61 -11.15 30.67
N TYR A 16 -14.61 -10.39 31.14
CA TYR A 16 -15.75 -9.97 30.31
C TYR A 16 -15.39 -8.85 29.32
N GLN A 17 -14.31 -8.11 29.56
CA GLN A 17 -13.81 -7.05 28.68
C GLN A 17 -12.85 -7.59 27.62
N LEU A 18 -12.44 -8.86 27.72
CA LEU A 18 -11.47 -9.48 26.82
C LEU A 18 -11.84 -9.36 25.34
N PRO A 19 -13.10 -9.60 24.91
CA PRO A 19 -13.45 -9.47 23.49
C PRO A 19 -13.34 -8.02 22.99
N GLU A 20 -13.80 -7.06 23.80
CA GLU A 20 -13.81 -5.64 23.46
C GLU A 20 -12.39 -5.05 23.43
N VAL A 21 -11.57 -5.39 24.43
CA VAL A 21 -10.17 -4.96 24.49
C VAL A 21 -9.35 -5.62 23.39
N THR A 22 -9.56 -6.92 23.11
CA THR A 22 -8.89 -7.61 22.01
C THR A 22 -9.24 -6.97 20.66
N LEU A 23 -10.52 -6.69 20.41
CA LEU A 23 -10.94 -6.01 19.19
C LEU A 23 -10.35 -4.60 19.11
N SER A 24 -10.31 -3.86 20.23
CA SER A 24 -9.70 -2.53 20.30
C SER A 24 -8.19 -2.58 20.01
N LEU A 25 -7.48 -3.60 20.53
CA LEU A 25 -6.06 -3.84 20.26
C LEU A 25 -5.81 -4.12 18.77
N ILE A 26 -6.60 -5.02 18.17
CA ILE A 26 -6.51 -5.35 16.73
C ILE A 26 -6.77 -4.10 15.87
N LEU A 27 -7.71 -3.25 16.30
CA LEU A 27 -8.08 -2.02 15.59
C LEU A 27 -7.20 -0.81 15.95
N GLY A 28 -6.20 -0.98 16.83
CA GLY A 28 -5.33 0.11 17.30
C GLY A 28 -6.06 1.20 18.10
N LYS A 29 -7.29 0.94 18.58
CA LYS A 29 -8.08 1.87 19.40
C LYS A 29 -7.73 1.73 20.88
N ASN A 30 -7.64 2.86 21.60
CA ASN A 30 -7.44 2.93 23.05
C ASN A 30 -6.13 2.33 23.60
N ILE A 31 -5.09 2.25 22.78
CA ILE A 31 -3.71 1.98 23.22
C ILE A 31 -2.98 3.32 23.30
N ASP A 32 -2.16 3.55 24.32
CA ASP A 32 -1.18 4.64 24.26
C ASP A 32 -0.22 4.34 23.11
N HIS A 33 -0.11 5.25 22.13
CA HIS A 33 0.46 5.02 20.79
C HIS A 33 -0.32 4.06 19.88
N GLY A 34 -1.59 3.80 20.17
CA GLY A 34 -2.55 3.09 19.31
C GLY A 34 -2.74 3.82 17.99
N ARG A 35 -2.41 3.13 16.91
CA ARG A 35 -2.32 3.74 15.58
C ARG A 35 -3.64 3.66 14.86
N SER A 36 -4.00 4.74 14.15
CA SER A 36 -5.09 4.71 13.18
C SER A 36 -4.80 3.62 12.16
N ALA A 37 -5.74 2.69 12.00
CA ALA A 37 -5.62 1.59 11.04
C ALA A 37 -5.28 2.15 9.65
N GLY A 38 -4.22 1.62 9.01
CA GLY A 38 -3.91 1.89 7.60
C GLY A 38 -2.60 2.64 7.31
N ILE A 39 -1.86 3.14 8.31
CA ILE A 39 -0.54 3.77 8.07
C ILE A 39 0.58 2.79 8.39
N PHE A 40 1.32 2.39 7.35
CA PHE A 40 2.55 1.60 7.49
C PHE A 40 3.71 2.52 7.90
N THR A 41 4.35 2.23 9.03
CA THR A 41 5.44 3.05 9.57
C THR A 41 6.81 2.38 9.44
N PRO A 42 7.91 3.13 9.59
CA PRO A 42 9.25 2.54 9.67
C PRO A 42 9.40 1.52 10.82
N TYR A 43 8.67 1.70 11.92
CA TYR A 43 8.65 0.74 13.03
C TYR A 43 8.10 -0.62 12.61
N ASP A 44 7.04 -0.63 11.80
CA ASP A 44 6.40 -1.87 11.34
C ASP A 44 7.33 -2.63 10.38
N LEU A 45 7.99 -1.91 9.47
CA LEU A 45 9.02 -2.48 8.61
C LEU A 45 10.17 -3.09 9.43
N ASN A 46 10.64 -2.37 10.45
CA ASN A 46 11.73 -2.87 11.31
C ASN A 46 11.31 -4.12 12.10
N LYS A 47 10.05 -4.21 12.54
CA LYS A 47 9.53 -5.42 13.20
C LYS A 47 9.47 -6.61 12.24
N ILE A 48 9.01 -6.42 11.01
CA ILE A 48 8.99 -7.47 10.00
C ILE A 48 10.41 -7.95 9.69
N LYS A 49 11.36 -7.02 9.50
CA LYS A 49 12.78 -7.35 9.28
C LYS A 49 13.38 -8.09 10.48
N SER A 50 13.09 -7.66 11.70
CA SER A 50 13.55 -8.36 12.90
C SER A 50 13.00 -9.78 13.00
N TYR A 51 11.75 -10.02 12.59
CA TYR A 51 11.19 -11.37 12.50
C TYR A 51 11.96 -12.23 11.48
N ILE A 52 12.21 -11.69 10.29
CA ILE A 52 12.95 -12.38 9.23
C ILE A 52 14.37 -12.72 9.67
N ASP A 53 15.07 -11.77 10.28
CA ASP A 53 16.43 -11.99 10.79
C ASP A 53 16.46 -13.10 11.85
N LYS A 54 15.44 -13.16 12.73
CA LYS A 54 15.33 -14.23 13.72
C LYS A 54 15.09 -15.59 13.06
N VAL A 55 14.20 -15.65 12.08
CA VAL A 55 13.87 -16.88 11.35
C VAL A 55 15.06 -17.40 10.55
N LEU A 56 15.82 -16.52 9.88
CA LEU A 56 16.99 -16.90 9.10
C LEU A 56 18.15 -17.44 9.96
N LYS A 57 18.20 -17.04 11.24
CA LYS A 57 19.14 -17.55 12.24
C LYS A 57 18.74 -18.91 12.82
N LEU A 58 17.52 -19.39 12.59
CA LEU A 58 17.09 -20.69 13.07
C LEU A 58 17.90 -21.81 12.39
N PRO A 59 18.26 -22.87 13.15
CA PRO A 59 18.93 -24.03 12.58
C PRO A 59 17.99 -24.76 11.62
N TYR A 60 18.54 -25.34 10.57
CA TYR A 60 17.80 -26.11 9.56
C TYR A 60 18.32 -27.55 9.43
N GLN A 61 19.50 -27.83 9.98
CA GLN A 61 20.09 -29.15 10.02
C GLN A 61 19.49 -29.94 11.20
N LYS A 62 19.13 -31.19 10.96
CA LYS A 62 18.48 -32.06 11.95
C LYS A 62 19.31 -32.20 13.22
N ASP A 63 20.62 -32.41 13.08
CA ASP A 63 21.54 -32.60 14.21
C ASP A 63 21.59 -31.37 15.12
N THR A 64 21.67 -30.17 14.54
CA THR A 64 21.64 -28.89 15.29
C THR A 64 20.29 -28.64 15.96
N ILE A 65 19.20 -29.14 15.37
CA ILE A 65 17.86 -29.05 15.99
C ILE A 65 17.75 -30.00 17.16
N ILE A 66 18.27 -31.22 17.06
CA ILE A 66 18.35 -32.17 18.17
C ILE A 66 19.18 -31.58 19.32
N GLU A 67 20.31 -30.94 19.01
CA GLU A 67 21.13 -30.22 19.99
C GLU A 67 20.38 -29.06 20.65
N LEU A 68 19.62 -28.28 19.87
CA LEU A 68 18.79 -27.18 20.38
C LEU A 68 17.65 -27.67 21.28
N LEU A 69 16.99 -28.77 20.89
CA LEU A 69 15.87 -29.34 21.63
C LEU A 69 16.33 -30.10 22.88
N GLY A 70 17.55 -30.65 22.87
CA GLY A 70 18.07 -31.51 23.93
C GLY A 70 17.46 -32.91 23.94
N TYR A 71 16.71 -33.27 22.90
CA TYR A 71 16.09 -34.59 22.73
C TYR A 71 15.88 -34.88 21.23
N GLU A 72 15.81 -36.17 20.88
CA GLU A 72 15.50 -36.62 19.53
C GLU A 72 14.02 -36.96 19.37
N ASP A 73 13.46 -37.69 20.34
CA ASP A 73 12.04 -38.04 20.39
C ASP A 73 11.59 -38.15 21.86
N ILE A 74 10.36 -37.69 22.12
CA ILE A 74 9.68 -37.77 23.41
C ILE A 74 8.30 -38.42 23.29
N ASN A 75 8.05 -39.21 22.23
CA ASN A 75 6.78 -39.89 21.93
C ASN A 75 5.57 -38.94 21.81
N ILE A 76 5.83 -37.65 21.56
CA ILE A 76 4.82 -36.63 21.26
C ILE A 76 5.08 -36.17 19.82
N SER A 77 4.31 -36.74 18.89
CA SER A 77 4.49 -36.55 17.45
C SER A 77 4.58 -35.08 17.03
N GLN A 78 3.84 -34.17 17.68
CA GLN A 78 3.78 -32.74 17.34
C GLN A 78 5.05 -31.95 17.67
N ILE A 79 5.92 -32.47 18.54
CA ILE A 79 7.15 -31.80 19.00
C ILE A 79 8.40 -32.63 18.72
N SER A 80 8.29 -33.60 17.81
CA SER A 80 9.43 -34.37 17.31
C SER A 80 10.43 -33.45 16.60
N ALA A 81 11.72 -33.81 16.62
CA ALA A 81 12.76 -33.03 15.94
C ALA A 81 12.48 -32.85 14.43
N GLU A 82 11.84 -33.85 13.79
CA GLU A 82 11.44 -33.79 12.38
C GLU A 82 10.32 -32.79 12.12
N THR A 83 9.32 -32.73 13.00
CA THR A 83 8.23 -31.75 12.90
C THR A 83 8.75 -30.32 13.10
N ILE A 84 9.63 -30.12 14.08
CA ILE A 84 10.26 -28.81 14.32
C ILE A 84 11.17 -28.41 13.15
N GLN A 85 11.93 -29.34 12.57
CA GLN A 85 12.72 -29.10 11.37
C GLN A 85 11.85 -28.65 10.20
N THR A 86 10.75 -29.35 9.94
CA THR A 86 9.81 -29.00 8.88
C THR A 86 9.23 -27.60 9.12
N LEU A 87 8.88 -27.27 10.36
CA LEU A 87 8.40 -25.93 10.73
C LEU A 87 9.44 -24.85 10.46
N PHE A 88 10.70 -25.07 10.87
CA PHE A 88 11.79 -24.12 10.65
C PHE A 88 12.09 -23.92 9.16
N LEU A 89 12.05 -24.99 8.36
CA LEU A 89 12.18 -24.90 6.91
C LEU A 89 11.05 -24.07 6.29
N ASN A 90 9.80 -24.31 6.70
CA ASN A 90 8.64 -23.55 6.22
C ASN A 90 8.74 -22.06 6.58
N MET A 91 9.12 -21.75 7.82
CA MET A 91 9.35 -20.35 8.24
C MET A 91 10.45 -19.70 7.41
N ARG A 92 11.54 -20.43 7.13
CA ARG A 92 12.66 -19.94 6.33
C ARG A 92 12.25 -19.67 4.87
N THR A 93 11.47 -20.55 4.26
CA THR A 93 10.89 -20.35 2.92
C THR A 93 10.04 -19.08 2.89
N HIS A 94 9.13 -18.91 3.86
CA HIS A 94 8.33 -17.71 4.01
C HIS A 94 9.19 -16.43 4.19
N ALA A 95 10.28 -16.52 4.95
CA ALA A 95 11.21 -15.39 5.12
C ALA A 95 11.90 -14.99 3.79
N PHE A 96 12.20 -15.96 2.91
CA PHE A 96 12.74 -15.66 1.58
C PHE A 96 11.70 -15.04 0.64
N GLU A 97 10.43 -15.42 0.76
CA GLU A 97 9.34 -14.80 -0.01
C GLU A 97 9.15 -13.32 0.34
N TRP A 98 9.37 -12.93 1.61
CA TRP A 98 9.29 -11.53 2.02
C TRP A 98 10.21 -10.63 1.21
N GLN A 99 11.41 -11.07 0.85
CA GLN A 99 12.35 -10.23 0.09
C GLN A 99 11.75 -9.83 -1.26
N LYS A 100 11.03 -10.76 -1.93
CA LYS A 100 10.33 -10.49 -3.18
C LYS A 100 9.18 -9.51 -2.95
N ILE A 101 8.41 -9.71 -1.88
CA ILE A 101 7.29 -8.83 -1.51
C ILE A 101 7.77 -7.41 -1.22
N GLU A 102 8.83 -7.24 -0.41
CA GLU A 102 9.40 -5.93 -0.08
C GLU A 102 9.87 -5.19 -1.34
N TYR A 103 10.52 -5.90 -2.27
CA TYR A 103 10.95 -5.32 -3.53
C TYR A 103 9.75 -4.85 -4.37
N SER A 104 8.76 -5.71 -4.58
CA SER A 104 7.57 -5.38 -5.39
C SER A 104 6.78 -4.21 -4.80
N VAL A 105 6.61 -4.16 -3.48
CA VAL A 105 5.92 -3.05 -2.80
C VAL A 105 6.67 -1.73 -3.00
N LYS A 106 8.02 -1.73 -2.92
CA LYS A 106 8.82 -0.52 -3.16
C LYS A 106 8.73 -0.05 -4.60
N GLN A 107 8.85 -0.96 -5.57
CA GLN A 107 8.73 -0.60 -6.98
C GLN A 107 7.36 -0.01 -7.29
N GLN A 108 6.28 -0.66 -6.84
CA GLN A 108 4.94 -0.14 -7.03
C GLN A 108 4.73 1.23 -6.39
N ALA A 109 5.32 1.50 -5.21
CA ALA A 109 5.24 2.81 -4.59
C ALA A 109 5.91 3.91 -5.44
N ILE A 110 7.07 3.61 -6.02
CA ILE A 110 7.78 4.51 -6.94
C ILE A 110 6.95 4.73 -8.21
N ASP A 111 6.42 3.67 -8.81
CA ASP A 111 5.61 3.73 -10.02
C ASP A 111 4.33 4.56 -9.81
N LEU A 112 3.66 4.38 -8.67
CA LEU A 112 2.49 5.19 -8.29
C LEU A 112 2.85 6.66 -8.10
N GLU A 113 4.02 6.95 -7.53
CA GLU A 113 4.47 8.33 -7.35
C GLU A 113 4.74 9.01 -8.69
N ILE A 114 5.47 8.34 -9.59
CA ILE A 114 5.77 8.85 -10.94
C ILE A 114 4.46 9.05 -11.72
N THR A 115 3.64 8.00 -11.81
CA THR A 115 2.36 8.04 -12.53
C THR A 115 1.44 9.13 -11.95
N GLY A 116 1.37 9.25 -10.62
CA GLY A 116 0.55 10.26 -9.96
C GLY A 116 0.99 11.69 -10.30
N ARG A 117 2.31 11.95 -10.33
CA ARG A 117 2.86 13.25 -10.75
C ARG A 117 2.57 13.53 -12.23
N GLU A 118 2.73 12.54 -13.11
CA GLU A 118 2.46 12.69 -14.55
C GLU A 118 0.98 12.96 -14.82
N ILE A 119 0.07 12.23 -14.16
CA ILE A 119 -1.38 12.46 -14.24
C ILE A 119 -1.73 13.86 -13.77
N THR A 120 -1.19 14.29 -12.61
CA THR A 120 -1.47 15.61 -12.04
C THR A 120 -0.98 16.73 -12.97
N SER A 121 0.27 16.66 -13.40
CA SER A 121 0.86 17.64 -14.33
C SER A 121 0.12 17.70 -15.65
N THR A 122 -0.20 16.54 -16.25
CA THR A 122 -0.95 16.48 -17.51
C THR A 122 -2.36 17.02 -17.34
N GLY A 123 -3.03 16.71 -16.23
CA GLY A 123 -4.35 17.23 -15.88
C GLY A 123 -4.35 18.75 -15.71
N GLU A 124 -3.36 19.30 -15.02
CA GLU A 124 -3.17 20.75 -14.87
C GLU A 124 -2.93 21.45 -16.21
N GLN A 125 -2.07 20.88 -17.07
CA GLN A 125 -1.83 21.41 -18.41
C GLN A 125 -3.08 21.38 -19.29
N LEU A 126 -3.85 20.29 -19.21
CA LEU A 126 -5.11 20.13 -19.94
C LEU A 126 -6.16 21.14 -19.46
N LEU A 127 -6.31 21.32 -18.15
CA LEU A 127 -7.17 22.35 -17.56
C LEU A 127 -6.75 23.76 -17.99
N ALA A 128 -5.45 24.07 -17.91
CA ALA A 128 -4.92 25.36 -18.34
C ALA A 128 -5.15 25.62 -19.84
N PHE A 129 -5.04 24.58 -20.67
CA PHE A 129 -5.27 24.67 -22.11
C PHE A 129 -6.75 24.84 -22.45
N ILE A 130 -7.66 24.07 -21.83
CA ILE A 130 -9.11 24.25 -21.95
C ILE A 130 -9.52 25.67 -21.54
N ASN A 131 -8.99 26.18 -20.42
CA ASN A 131 -9.28 27.53 -19.94
C ASN A 131 -8.80 28.66 -20.88
N LYS A 132 -7.82 28.37 -21.75
CA LYS A 132 -7.35 29.31 -22.79
C LYS A 132 -8.22 29.28 -24.05
N MET A 133 -9.12 28.30 -24.22
CA MET A 133 -10.01 28.25 -25.37
C MET A 133 -11.04 29.39 -25.30
N PRO A 134 -11.16 30.23 -26.36
CA PRO A 134 -12.11 31.34 -26.40
C PRO A 134 -13.57 30.90 -26.19
N ILE A 135 -13.89 29.65 -26.59
CA ILE A 135 -15.23 29.08 -26.54
C ILE A 135 -15.66 28.77 -25.10
N ILE A 136 -14.76 28.27 -24.24
CA ILE A 136 -15.03 27.95 -22.83
C ILE A 136 -15.32 29.22 -22.03
N LYS A 137 -14.56 30.30 -22.28
CA LYS A 137 -14.81 31.63 -21.67
C LYS A 137 -16.17 32.22 -22.06
N LYS A 138 -16.72 31.84 -23.22
CA LYS A 138 -18.02 32.32 -23.73
C LYS A 138 -19.19 31.40 -23.36
N ILE A 139 -18.97 30.10 -23.13
CA ILE A 139 -19.99 29.15 -22.64
C ILE A 139 -20.33 29.40 -21.15
N ASN A 140 -19.41 29.98 -20.38
CA ASN A 140 -19.67 30.41 -19.00
C ASN A 140 -20.55 31.68 -18.88
N ARG A 141 -20.92 32.33 -20.00
CA ARG A 141 -21.95 33.38 -20.02
C ARG A 141 -23.30 32.74 -20.32
N LYS A 142 -24.39 33.27 -19.74
CA LYS A 142 -25.74 32.79 -20.09
C LYS A 142 -25.92 32.97 -21.59
N ILE A 143 -26.53 31.98 -22.26
CA ILE A 143 -26.80 32.01 -23.71
C ILE A 143 -27.57 33.29 -24.10
N GLU A 144 -28.34 33.84 -23.16
CA GLU A 144 -29.09 35.10 -23.28
C GLU A 144 -28.20 36.36 -23.38
N ASP A 145 -26.95 36.31 -22.93
CA ASP A 145 -26.00 37.45 -22.94
C ASP A 145 -25.14 37.49 -24.22
N ILE A 146 -25.32 36.54 -25.14
CA ILE A 146 -24.51 36.43 -26.37
C ILE A 146 -25.28 37.07 -27.52
N THR A 147 -24.73 38.15 -28.08
CA THR A 147 -25.35 38.83 -29.23
C THR A 147 -25.29 37.96 -30.50
N PRO A 148 -26.26 38.06 -31.44
CA PRO A 148 -26.27 37.28 -32.69
C PRO A 148 -24.99 37.44 -33.54
N GLU A 149 -24.37 38.63 -33.49
CA GLU A 149 -23.10 38.93 -34.16
C GLU A 149 -21.92 38.16 -33.55
N GLU A 150 -21.87 38.04 -32.22
CA GLU A 150 -20.86 37.23 -31.54
C GLU A 150 -21.03 35.74 -31.82
N LEU A 151 -22.26 35.25 -31.99
CA LEU A 151 -22.55 33.85 -32.33
C LEU A 151 -21.99 33.46 -33.72
N SER A 152 -22.05 34.38 -34.68
CA SER A 152 -21.50 34.20 -36.04
C SER A 152 -19.96 34.14 -36.09
N SER A 153 -19.29 34.67 -35.06
CA SER A 153 -17.83 34.60 -34.89
C SER A 153 -17.34 33.28 -34.29
N ILE A 154 -18.25 32.48 -33.73
CA ILE A 154 -17.95 31.16 -33.16
C ILE A 154 -17.85 30.16 -34.30
N LYS A 155 -16.67 30.10 -34.93
CA LYS A 155 -16.35 29.03 -35.89
C LYS A 155 -15.55 27.94 -35.19
N TYR A 156 -16.17 26.77 -35.04
CA TYR A 156 -15.47 25.54 -34.69
C TYR A 156 -14.48 25.23 -35.82
N SER A 157 -13.20 25.51 -35.60
CA SER A 157 -12.18 25.41 -36.65
C SER A 157 -11.70 23.97 -36.79
N THR A 158 -11.06 23.67 -37.93
CA THR A 158 -10.41 22.38 -38.17
C THR A 158 -9.30 22.08 -37.15
N GLN A 159 -8.68 23.14 -36.60
CA GLN A 159 -7.71 23.06 -35.50
C GLN A 159 -8.37 22.51 -34.23
N ASP A 160 -9.55 23.02 -33.87
CA ASP A 160 -10.32 22.59 -32.70
C ASP A 160 -10.76 21.13 -32.83
N LYS A 161 -11.06 20.67 -34.05
CA LYS A 161 -11.38 19.27 -34.36
C LYS A 161 -10.18 18.32 -34.24
N LYS A 162 -8.96 18.80 -34.50
CA LYS A 162 -7.72 18.01 -34.33
C LYS A 162 -7.30 17.94 -32.87
N VAL A 163 -7.44 19.06 -32.16
CA VAL A 163 -7.15 19.21 -30.74
C VAL A 163 -8.09 18.37 -29.88
N SER A 164 -9.40 18.37 -30.17
CA SER A 164 -10.37 17.51 -29.47
C SER A 164 -10.07 16.02 -29.64
N LYS A 165 -9.64 15.58 -30.84
CA LYS A 165 -9.19 14.19 -31.04
C LYS A 165 -7.94 13.83 -30.23
N GLN A 166 -6.97 14.74 -30.14
CA GLN A 166 -5.77 14.53 -29.33
C GLN A 166 -6.10 14.49 -27.83
N LEU A 167 -7.04 15.32 -27.37
CA LEU A 167 -7.53 15.31 -25.99
C LEU A 167 -8.18 13.96 -25.64
N VAL A 168 -9.01 13.42 -26.54
CA VAL A 168 -9.61 12.10 -26.38
C VAL A 168 -8.53 11.02 -26.28
N ALA A 169 -7.50 11.07 -27.14
CA ALA A 169 -6.40 10.11 -27.10
C ALA A 169 -5.59 10.17 -25.78
N ILE A 170 -5.35 11.38 -25.24
CA ILE A 170 -4.67 11.56 -23.94
C ILE A 170 -5.53 10.99 -22.80
N LEU A 171 -6.84 11.25 -22.81
CA LEU A 171 -7.76 10.71 -21.80
C LEU A 171 -7.89 9.18 -21.88
N GLU A 172 -7.87 8.62 -23.09
CA GLU A 172 -7.84 7.17 -23.29
C GLU A 172 -6.54 6.55 -22.77
N SER A 173 -5.39 7.18 -23.04
CA SER A 173 -4.10 6.75 -22.48
C SER A 173 -4.14 6.77 -20.96
N MET A 174 -4.55 7.89 -20.36
CA MET A 174 -4.64 8.03 -18.90
C MET A 174 -5.57 7.00 -18.27
N LYS A 175 -6.70 6.69 -18.91
CA LYS A 175 -7.61 5.63 -18.46
C LYS A 175 -6.93 4.26 -18.47
N ASN A 176 -6.14 3.97 -19.49
CA ASN A 176 -5.40 2.71 -19.59
C ASN A 176 -4.32 2.64 -18.49
N ASP A 177 -3.56 3.70 -18.29
CA ASP A 177 -2.51 3.77 -17.26
C ASP A 177 -3.11 3.58 -15.86
N ILE A 178 -4.25 4.22 -15.56
CA ILE A 178 -4.97 4.02 -14.29
C ILE A 178 -5.42 2.56 -14.11
N ASN A 179 -5.96 1.93 -15.16
CA ASN A 179 -6.39 0.53 -15.11
C ASN A 179 -5.20 -0.43 -14.93
N GLU A 180 -4.07 -0.15 -15.58
CA GLU A 180 -2.85 -0.92 -15.42
C GLU A 180 -2.31 -0.82 -13.99
N GLN A 181 -2.20 0.40 -13.45
CA GLN A 181 -1.76 0.62 -12.07
C GLN A 181 -2.71 -0.02 -11.04
N TYR A 182 -4.02 0.03 -11.30
CA TYR A 182 -5.02 -0.68 -10.48
C TYR A 182 -4.78 -2.20 -10.48
N ASN A 183 -4.56 -2.80 -11.65
CA ASN A 183 -4.32 -4.24 -11.77
C ASN A 183 -2.99 -4.65 -11.12
N ASN A 184 -1.94 -3.86 -11.28
CA ASN A 184 -0.64 -4.12 -10.65
C ASN A 184 -0.72 -4.04 -9.13
N THR A 185 -1.42 -3.01 -8.61
CA THR A 185 -1.70 -2.88 -7.17
C THR A 185 -2.51 -4.07 -6.64
N LEU A 186 -3.49 -4.56 -7.39
CA LEU A 186 -4.27 -5.75 -7.01
C LEU A 186 -3.44 -7.03 -6.94
N LYS A 187 -2.51 -7.25 -7.90
CA LYS A 187 -1.61 -8.40 -7.89
C LYS A 187 -0.74 -8.42 -6.63
N ILE A 188 -0.17 -7.26 -6.28
CA ILE A 188 0.66 -7.11 -5.07
C ILE A 188 -0.17 -7.35 -3.81
N LYS A 189 -1.40 -6.82 -3.76
CA LYS A 189 -2.32 -7.05 -2.63
C LYS A 189 -2.66 -8.54 -2.44
N LYS A 190 -2.77 -9.31 -3.52
CA LYS A 190 -3.14 -10.74 -3.49
C LYS A 190 -1.96 -11.69 -3.29
N HIS A 191 -0.72 -11.18 -3.29
CA HIS A 191 0.49 -12.01 -3.39
C HIS A 191 0.57 -12.86 -4.67
N ASP A 192 -0.14 -12.47 -5.75
CA ASP A 192 -0.04 -13.08 -7.07
C ASP A 192 1.10 -12.39 -7.87
N LEU A 193 2.34 -12.58 -7.40
CA LEU A 193 3.56 -12.05 -8.02
C LEU A 193 4.16 -13.00 -9.05
#